data_AF-A0A1R4KP33-F1
#
_entry.id   AF-A0A1R4KP33-F1
#
_cell.length_a   1.000
_cell.length_b   1.000
_cell.length_c   1.000
_cell.angle_alpha   90.00
_cell.angle_beta   90.00
_cell.angle_gamma   90.00
#
_symmetry.space_group_name_H-M   'P 1'
#
loop_
_entity.id
_entity.type
_entity.pdbx_description
1 polymer ?
#
loop_
_entity_poly.entity_id
_entity_poly.type
_entity_poly.pdbx_seq_one_letter_code
_entity_poly.pdbx_strand_id
1 'polypeptide(L)'
;MDTATLVASWPWWAAFGYIAIDLTVRIVAVIVIPRNRRPTSAMAWLLAIFFIPVFGVLLFLLIGNPKLPRARRKKQERINEYILDTASHLKFGTLRPNAPEWFPPLVTMNHAMGALPLSGDNGAHLISGYQDSLDAMAESIRDAQEHVHIEFYILQSDEATDGIFRAMEDAVSRGVPVRVLLDYWANRWKPRYRETIRRLEAMGADWHLMLPVQPLRGRIQRPDLRNHRKLLVVDGRVGYVGSQNVTDSTYNLPKNIKRGLHWVDLMVRVDGPVVASLNAVFLTDYYAETDRVPEGIDITRVETGEGDLDCQIVPSGPGFEVENNLRLFLALLYAAKDQIMIVSPYFVPDEALLLAVTGAVDRGVRVELFVSEEGDQAMVYHAQRSYYEALLRAGVRIWLYPRPYILHTKSLTIDDQTAVIGSSNMDMRSFGLNMEVSMLVRGEEFVAEMRELEDTYRTLSRELTLEEWSQQPLRSTVLDNLARLTSALQ
;
A
#
# COMPACT_ATOMS: atom_id res chain seq x y z
N MET A 1 10.67 11.95 41.80
CA MET A 1 12.05 12.13 42.30
C MET A 1 12.90 12.49 41.10
N ASP A 2 13.48 13.67 41.13
CA ASP A 2 14.30 14.19 40.03
C ASP A 2 15.52 13.25 39.85
N THR A 3 15.86 12.86 38.62
CA THR A 3 16.99 11.94 38.34
C THR A 3 18.30 12.46 38.93
N ALA A 4 18.44 13.78 39.03
CA ALA A 4 19.56 14.43 39.70
C ALA A 4 19.65 14.09 41.21
N THR A 5 18.52 14.03 41.92
CA THR A 5 18.46 13.69 43.35
C THR A 5 18.71 12.21 43.65
N LEU A 6 18.37 11.31 42.72
CA LEU A 6 18.66 9.88 42.84
C LEU A 6 20.15 9.59 42.64
N VAL A 7 20.77 10.20 41.63
CA VAL A 7 22.20 10.02 41.31
C VAL A 7 23.11 10.62 42.40
N ALA A 8 22.68 11.69 43.09
CA ALA A 8 23.45 12.30 44.18
C ALA A 8 23.63 11.39 45.42
N SER A 9 22.79 10.36 45.57
CA SER A 9 22.87 9.37 46.66
C SER A 9 23.78 8.18 46.33
N TRP A 10 24.29 8.10 45.09
CA TRP A 10 25.09 6.97 44.63
C TRP A 10 26.57 7.16 44.98
N PRO A 11 27.32 6.06 45.17
CA PRO A 11 28.77 6.12 45.19
C PRO A 11 29.29 6.81 43.92
N TRP A 12 30.32 7.65 44.05
CA TRP A 12 30.85 8.46 42.95
C TRP A 12 31.21 7.64 41.70
N TRP A 13 31.67 6.39 41.88
CA TRP A 13 31.99 5.48 40.77
C TRP A 13 30.76 5.02 39.99
N ALA A 14 29.61 4.87 40.66
CA ALA A 14 28.35 4.49 40.03
C ALA A 14 27.74 5.69 39.28
N ALA A 15 27.80 6.89 39.88
CA ALA A 15 27.40 8.13 39.21
C ALA A 15 28.28 8.41 37.98
N PHE A 16 29.60 8.25 38.11
CA PHE A 16 30.54 8.36 36.99
C PHE A 16 30.25 7.33 35.90
N GLY A 17 30.03 6.06 36.27
CA GLY A 17 29.68 4.99 35.33
C GLY A 17 28.40 5.29 34.55
N TYR A 18 27.34 5.76 35.23
CA TYR A 18 26.10 6.16 34.58
C TYR A 18 26.30 7.30 33.58
N ILE A 19 27.01 8.37 33.98
CA ILE A 19 27.29 9.52 33.10
C ILE A 19 28.14 9.07 31.90
N ALA A 20 29.15 8.23 32.11
CA ALA A 20 29.99 7.71 31.02
C ALA A 20 29.19 6.87 30.03
N ILE A 21 28.28 6.02 30.51
CA ILE A 21 27.37 5.22 29.67
C ILE A 21 26.42 6.13 28.89
N ASP A 22 25.76 7.09 29.55
CA ASP A 22 24.84 8.04 28.91
C ASP A 22 25.54 8.85 27.81
N LEU A 23 26.73 9.40 28.10
CA LEU A 23 27.53 10.14 27.12
C LEU A 23 27.95 9.25 25.96
N THR A 24 28.40 8.02 26.23
CA THR A 24 28.77 7.04 25.20
C THR A 24 27.59 6.73 24.30
N VAL A 25 26.40 6.49 24.87
CA VAL A 25 25.16 6.24 24.13
C VAL A 25 24.84 7.41 23.20
N ARG A 26 24.93 8.67 23.69
CA ARG A 26 24.67 9.86 22.87
C ARG A 26 25.68 10.03 21.73
N ILE A 27 26.97 9.84 22.01
CA ILE A 27 28.02 9.91 20.98
C ILE A 27 27.80 8.84 19.91
N VAL A 28 27.55 7.60 20.32
CA VAL A 28 27.26 6.49 19.42
C VAL A 28 26.00 6.77 18.60
N ALA A 29 24.94 7.30 19.23
CA ALA A 29 23.70 7.66 18.54
C ALA A 29 23.94 8.70 17.43
N VAL A 30 24.72 9.76 17.69
CA VAL A 30 25.08 10.78 16.69
C VAL A 30 25.86 10.19 15.51
N ILE A 31 26.70 9.17 15.74
CA ILE A 31 27.48 8.53 14.68
C ILE A 31 26.66 7.51 13.88
N VAL A 32 25.79 6.76 14.55
CA VAL A 32 25.10 5.60 13.98
C VAL A 32 23.75 5.95 13.36
N ILE A 33 22.97 6.84 13.99
CA ILE A 33 21.58 7.11 13.61
C ILE A 33 21.46 7.86 12.29
N PRO A 34 22.25 8.91 12.00
CA PRO A 34 22.12 9.65 10.74
C PRO A 34 22.45 8.84 9.49
N ARG A 35 23.19 7.74 9.61
CA ARG A 35 23.61 6.92 8.45
C ARG A 35 22.40 6.40 7.68
N ASN A 36 22.33 6.73 6.39
CA ASN A 36 21.30 6.29 5.44
C ASN A 36 19.86 6.52 5.92
N ARG A 37 19.62 7.59 6.70
CA ARG A 37 18.27 8.01 7.13
C ARG A 37 17.97 9.42 6.65
N ARG A 38 16.69 9.71 6.42
CA ARG A 38 16.21 11.07 6.16
C ARG A 38 16.62 11.97 7.36
N PRO A 39 17.13 13.19 7.13
CA PRO A 39 17.60 14.07 8.21
C PRO A 39 16.56 14.31 9.30
N THR A 40 15.29 14.45 8.92
CA THR A 40 14.15 14.64 9.84
C THR A 40 13.94 13.44 10.76
N SER A 41 13.91 12.22 10.21
CA SER A 41 13.81 10.98 10.99
C SER A 41 15.03 10.76 11.89
N ALA A 42 16.23 11.01 11.39
CA ALA A 42 17.45 10.94 12.19
C ALA A 42 17.41 11.91 13.37
N MET A 43 16.98 13.15 13.14
CA MET A 43 16.85 14.17 14.18
C MET A 43 15.83 13.76 15.23
N ALA A 44 14.67 13.22 14.84
CA ALA A 44 13.66 12.75 15.79
C ALA A 44 14.21 11.68 16.74
N TRP A 45 14.98 10.73 16.22
CA TRP A 45 15.63 9.69 17.02
C TRP A 45 16.73 10.25 17.93
N LEU A 46 17.54 11.18 17.43
CA LEU A 46 18.57 11.84 18.23
C LEU A 46 17.94 12.63 19.38
N LEU A 47 16.86 13.37 19.14
CA LEU A 47 16.13 14.10 20.18
C LEU A 47 15.50 13.14 21.21
N ALA A 48 14.88 12.04 20.75
CA ALA A 48 14.31 11.04 21.65
C ALA A 48 15.38 10.42 22.58
N ILE A 49 16.54 10.06 22.03
CA ILE A 49 17.67 9.53 22.82
C ILE A 49 18.33 10.62 23.68
N PHE A 50 18.32 11.88 23.24
CA PHE A 50 18.90 12.95 24.03
C PHE A 50 18.06 13.29 25.28
N PHE A 51 16.73 13.36 25.12
CA PHE A 51 15.81 13.72 26.21
C PHE A 51 15.42 12.53 27.09
N ILE A 52 15.32 11.32 26.51
CA ILE A 52 14.90 10.12 27.24
C ILE A 52 15.81 8.93 26.84
N PRO A 53 17.11 8.93 27.24
CA PRO A 53 18.13 8.05 26.66
C PRO A 53 17.80 6.55 26.69
N VAL A 54 17.42 6.02 27.86
CA VAL A 54 17.11 4.59 28.01
C VAL A 54 15.91 4.18 27.15
N PHE A 55 14.82 4.97 27.20
CA PHE A 55 13.61 4.67 26.45
C PHE A 55 13.78 4.92 24.95
N GLY A 56 14.48 6.00 24.58
CA GLY A 56 14.79 6.35 23.19
C GLY A 56 15.65 5.30 22.51
N VAL A 57 16.67 4.76 23.19
CA VAL A 57 17.47 3.64 22.66
C VAL A 57 16.62 2.39 22.51
N LEU A 58 15.82 2.04 23.52
CA LEU A 58 14.93 0.87 23.44
C LEU A 58 13.97 0.99 22.26
N LEU A 59 13.31 2.14 22.11
CA LEU A 59 12.39 2.40 21.02
C LEU A 59 13.10 2.39 19.66
N PHE A 60 14.31 2.97 19.58
CA PHE A 60 15.12 2.93 18.36
C PHE A 60 15.52 1.49 17.97
N LEU A 61 15.83 0.64 18.93
CA LEU A 61 16.15 -0.76 18.65
C LEU A 61 14.92 -1.56 18.18
N LEU A 62 13.72 -1.20 18.63
CA LEU A 62 12.47 -1.85 18.25
C LEU A 62 11.97 -1.41 16.85
N ILE A 63 12.04 -0.13 16.53
CA ILE A 63 11.41 0.45 15.32
C ILE A 63 12.30 1.42 14.52
N GLY A 64 13.54 1.67 14.92
CA GLY A 64 14.43 2.66 14.27
C GLY A 64 15.07 2.21 12.94
N ASN A 65 14.84 0.97 12.51
CA ASN A 65 15.24 0.46 11.20
C ASN A 65 13.99 0.02 10.41
N PRO A 66 13.69 0.64 9.24
CA PRO A 66 12.50 0.31 8.44
C PRO A 66 12.61 -1.01 7.67
N LYS A 67 13.82 -1.53 7.48
CA LYS A 67 14.00 -2.72 6.64
C LYS A 67 13.62 -4.00 7.39
N LEU A 68 13.08 -4.98 6.65
CA LEU A 68 12.83 -6.32 7.18
C LEU A 68 14.12 -6.97 7.75
N PRO A 69 14.00 -7.93 8.70
CA PRO A 69 15.14 -8.69 9.19
C PRO A 69 15.96 -9.31 8.04
N ARG A 70 17.29 -9.34 8.19
CA ARG A 70 18.22 -9.79 7.12
C ARG A 70 17.86 -11.16 6.54
N ALA A 71 17.46 -12.11 7.38
CA ALA A 71 17.06 -13.44 6.95
C ALA A 71 15.84 -13.40 6.01
N ARG A 72 14.85 -12.57 6.33
CA ARG A 72 13.64 -12.40 5.52
C ARG A 72 13.91 -11.67 4.21
N ARG A 73 14.79 -10.66 4.21
CA ARG A 73 15.23 -9.99 2.97
C ARG A 73 15.97 -10.95 2.04
N LYS A 74 16.90 -11.74 2.57
CA LYS A 74 17.62 -12.76 1.78
C LYS A 74 16.67 -13.83 1.21
N LYS A 75 15.62 -14.16 1.96
CA LYS A 75 14.55 -15.05 1.49
C LYS A 75 13.78 -14.42 0.32
N GLN A 76 13.41 -13.15 0.45
CA GLN A 76 12.72 -12.40 -0.60
C GLN A 76 13.60 -12.18 -1.84
N GLU A 77 14.86 -11.82 -1.67
CA GLU A 77 15.85 -11.70 -2.76
C GLU A 77 15.96 -13.01 -3.55
N ARG A 78 16.08 -14.16 -2.86
CA ARG A 78 16.17 -15.47 -3.52
C ARG A 78 14.93 -15.83 -4.32
N ILE A 79 13.74 -15.50 -3.80
CA ILE A 79 12.49 -15.76 -4.52
C ILE A 79 12.34 -14.81 -5.70
N ASN A 80 12.66 -13.53 -5.51
CA ASN A 80 12.66 -12.55 -6.59
C ASN A 80 13.62 -12.99 -7.69
N GLU A 81 14.82 -13.46 -7.36
CA GLU A 81 15.77 -14.04 -8.33
C GLU A 81 15.16 -15.26 -9.03
N TYR A 82 14.54 -16.19 -8.29
CA TYR A 82 13.91 -17.37 -8.88
C TYR A 82 12.73 -17.01 -9.82
N ILE A 83 11.90 -16.06 -9.41
CA ILE A 83 10.78 -15.57 -10.21
C ILE A 83 11.29 -14.82 -11.42
N LEU A 84 12.30 -13.95 -11.29
CA LEU A 84 12.91 -13.21 -12.39
C LEU A 84 13.60 -14.13 -13.38
N ASP A 85 14.31 -15.16 -12.90
CA ASP A 85 14.95 -16.17 -13.73
C ASP A 85 13.90 -16.97 -14.50
N THR A 86 12.85 -17.45 -13.81
CA THR A 86 11.73 -18.15 -14.45
C THR A 86 10.98 -17.26 -15.44
N ALA A 87 10.78 -15.98 -15.08
CA ALA A 87 10.12 -14.98 -15.90
C ALA A 87 10.96 -14.56 -17.12
N SER A 88 12.29 -14.54 -17.01
CA SER A 88 13.19 -14.14 -18.12
C SER A 88 13.06 -15.03 -19.36
N HIS A 89 12.47 -16.22 -19.19
CA HIS A 89 12.19 -17.19 -20.24
C HIS A 89 10.73 -17.16 -20.73
N LEU A 90 9.86 -16.35 -20.12
CA LEU A 90 8.46 -16.21 -20.50
C LEU A 90 8.28 -15.13 -21.57
N LYS A 91 7.53 -15.47 -22.62
CA LYS A 91 7.01 -14.48 -23.55
C LYS A 91 5.83 -13.79 -22.86
N PHE A 92 6.05 -12.58 -22.35
CA PHE A 92 5.02 -11.75 -21.74
C PHE A 92 4.15 -11.03 -22.79
N GLY A 93 3.58 -11.79 -23.72
CA GLY A 93 2.75 -11.25 -24.79
C GLY A 93 3.49 -10.33 -25.78
N THR A 94 2.69 -9.61 -26.56
CA THR A 94 3.11 -8.63 -27.57
C THR A 94 2.83 -7.23 -27.03
N LEU A 95 3.87 -6.41 -26.90
CA LEU A 95 3.70 -5.04 -26.41
C LEU A 95 3.02 -4.16 -27.47
N ARG A 96 2.17 -3.23 -27.03
CA ARG A 96 1.55 -2.25 -27.93
C ARG A 96 2.62 -1.46 -28.68
N PRO A 97 2.39 -1.07 -29.95
CA PRO A 97 3.30 -0.17 -30.65
C PRO A 97 3.30 1.25 -30.03
N ASN A 98 4.19 2.10 -30.54
CA ASN A 98 4.19 3.55 -30.29
C ASN A 98 4.20 3.97 -28.81
N ALA A 99 4.94 3.25 -27.96
CA ALA A 99 5.17 3.69 -26.59
C ALA A 99 5.78 5.11 -26.57
N PRO A 100 5.31 6.02 -25.70
CA PRO A 100 5.95 7.32 -25.51
C PRO A 100 7.43 7.16 -25.16
N GLU A 101 8.30 8.07 -25.61
CA GLU A 101 9.76 7.95 -25.40
C GLU A 101 10.17 7.78 -23.93
N TRP A 102 9.39 8.33 -23.00
CA TRP A 102 9.64 8.24 -21.56
C TRP A 102 9.24 6.88 -20.95
N PHE A 103 8.38 6.09 -21.60
CA PHE A 103 7.77 4.89 -21.02
C PHE A 103 8.75 3.70 -20.92
N PRO A 104 9.50 3.29 -21.97
CA PRO A 104 10.44 2.18 -21.85
C PRO A 104 11.55 2.38 -20.79
N PRO A 105 12.15 3.58 -20.64
CA PRO A 105 13.08 3.85 -19.53
C PRO A 105 12.43 3.71 -18.15
N LEU A 106 11.17 4.15 -18.00
CA LEU A 106 10.41 4.00 -16.75
C LEU A 106 10.16 2.53 -16.41
N VAL A 107 9.75 1.72 -17.40
CA VAL A 107 9.55 0.27 -17.22
C VAL A 107 10.85 -0.43 -16.82
N THR A 108 11.96 -0.06 -17.47
CA THR A 108 13.29 -0.58 -17.15
C THR A 108 13.71 -0.20 -15.74
N MET A 109 13.45 1.05 -15.33
CA MET A 109 13.68 1.53 -13.97
C MET A 109 12.89 0.71 -12.94
N ASN A 110 11.59 0.50 -13.19
CA ASN A 110 10.73 -0.29 -12.31
C ASN A 110 11.26 -1.72 -12.17
N HIS A 111 11.60 -2.37 -13.28
CA HIS A 111 12.12 -3.74 -13.29
C HIS A 111 13.43 -3.86 -12.49
N ALA A 112 14.36 -2.91 -12.70
CA ALA A 112 15.61 -2.86 -11.93
C ALA A 112 15.40 -2.63 -10.43
N MET A 113 14.23 -2.13 -10.02
CA MET A 113 13.85 -1.91 -8.62
C MET A 113 12.91 -2.98 -8.05
N GLY A 114 12.76 -4.10 -8.76
CA GLY A 114 12.02 -5.27 -8.30
C GLY A 114 10.56 -5.34 -8.77
N ALA A 115 10.16 -4.52 -9.75
CA ALA A 115 8.93 -4.77 -10.48
C ALA A 115 9.06 -6.02 -11.35
N LEU A 116 7.93 -6.66 -11.62
CA LEU A 116 7.86 -7.79 -12.53
C LEU A 116 7.99 -7.29 -13.98
N PRO A 117 8.31 -8.16 -14.95
CA PRO A 117 8.39 -7.78 -16.35
C PRO A 117 7.09 -7.12 -16.84
N LEU A 118 7.25 -6.16 -17.76
CA LEU A 118 6.11 -5.62 -18.51
C LEU A 118 5.57 -6.72 -19.42
N SER A 119 4.25 -6.80 -19.48
CA SER A 119 3.55 -7.72 -20.34
C SER A 119 2.55 -7.01 -21.24
N GLY A 120 2.38 -7.50 -22.47
CA GLY A 120 1.33 -7.09 -23.40
C GLY A 120 0.24 -8.16 -23.52
N ASP A 121 -0.70 -7.99 -24.44
CA ASP A 121 -1.85 -8.88 -24.65
C ASP A 121 -2.67 -9.12 -23.36
N ASN A 122 -2.88 -8.09 -22.53
CA ASN A 122 -3.65 -8.19 -21.29
C ASN A 122 -5.05 -7.59 -21.41
N GLY A 123 -6.01 -8.21 -20.73
CA GLY A 123 -7.30 -7.60 -20.40
C GLY A 123 -7.28 -6.98 -19.00
N ALA A 124 -7.92 -5.81 -18.84
CA ALA A 124 -8.14 -5.18 -17.54
C ALA A 124 -9.44 -4.38 -17.54
N HIS A 125 -10.31 -4.64 -16.57
CA HIS A 125 -11.63 -3.99 -16.48
C HIS A 125 -11.89 -3.48 -15.07
N LEU A 126 -12.39 -2.24 -14.99
CA LEU A 126 -12.70 -1.58 -13.72
C LEU A 126 -14.00 -2.12 -13.11
N ILE A 127 -13.99 -2.33 -11.80
CA ILE A 127 -15.17 -2.65 -10.99
C ILE A 127 -15.22 -1.66 -9.83
N SER A 128 -16.06 -0.64 -9.98
CA SER A 128 -16.23 0.47 -9.01
C SER A 128 -17.36 0.21 -8.00
N GLY A 129 -18.27 -0.70 -8.30
CA GLY A 129 -19.32 -1.13 -7.38
C GLY A 129 -18.77 -2.00 -6.26
N TYR A 130 -19.01 -1.60 -5.00
CA TYR A 130 -18.44 -2.30 -3.84
C TYR A 130 -18.92 -3.75 -3.73
N GLN A 131 -20.22 -4.01 -3.91
CA GLN A 131 -20.75 -5.37 -3.91
C GLN A 131 -20.44 -6.11 -5.21
N ASP A 132 -20.50 -5.41 -6.35
CA ASP A 132 -20.22 -5.98 -7.67
C ASP A 132 -18.82 -6.58 -7.75
N SER A 133 -17.82 -5.95 -7.11
CA SER A 133 -16.46 -6.49 -7.04
C SER A 133 -16.37 -7.75 -6.17
N LEU A 134 -17.10 -7.81 -5.05
CA LEU A 134 -17.15 -8.99 -4.19
C LEU A 134 -17.84 -10.16 -4.93
N ASP A 135 -18.91 -9.86 -5.65
CA ASP A 135 -19.68 -10.85 -6.41
C ASP A 135 -18.88 -11.39 -7.61
N ALA A 136 -18.17 -10.52 -8.33
CA ALA A 136 -17.29 -10.91 -9.42
C ALA A 136 -16.10 -11.78 -8.94
N MET A 137 -15.49 -11.42 -7.81
CA MET A 137 -14.46 -12.26 -7.18
C MET A 137 -15.03 -13.62 -6.76
N ALA A 138 -16.23 -13.65 -6.18
CA ALA A 138 -16.89 -14.90 -5.80
C ALA A 138 -17.20 -15.78 -7.03
N GLU A 139 -17.62 -15.20 -8.15
CA GLU A 139 -17.85 -15.92 -9.41
C GLU A 139 -16.57 -16.54 -9.94
N SER A 140 -15.47 -15.79 -10.00
CA SER A 140 -14.18 -16.35 -10.42
C SER A 140 -13.74 -17.51 -9.51
N ILE A 141 -13.93 -17.40 -8.19
CA ILE A 141 -13.60 -18.49 -7.26
C ILE A 141 -14.50 -19.72 -7.48
N ARG A 142 -15.78 -19.54 -7.83
CA ARG A 142 -16.68 -20.66 -8.15
C ARG A 142 -16.19 -21.43 -9.37
N ASP A 143 -15.63 -20.74 -10.36
CA ASP A 143 -15.14 -21.36 -11.60
C ASP A 143 -13.75 -21.99 -11.47
N ALA A 144 -13.06 -21.79 -10.35
CA ALA A 144 -11.72 -22.30 -10.11
C ALA A 144 -11.63 -23.82 -10.22
N GLN A 145 -10.56 -24.29 -10.89
CA GLN A 145 -10.27 -25.71 -11.15
C GLN A 145 -8.92 -26.17 -10.61
N GLU A 146 -7.92 -25.30 -10.50
CA GLU A 146 -6.55 -25.64 -10.15
C GLU A 146 -6.13 -25.07 -8.79
N HIS A 147 -6.36 -23.77 -8.55
CA HIS A 147 -6.05 -23.12 -7.27
C HIS A 147 -6.70 -21.74 -7.13
N VAL A 148 -6.86 -21.32 -5.88
CA VAL A 148 -7.29 -19.96 -5.52
C VAL A 148 -6.31 -19.36 -4.52
N HIS A 149 -5.79 -18.18 -4.82
CA HIS A 149 -4.87 -17.44 -3.97
C HIS A 149 -5.48 -16.10 -3.58
N ILE A 150 -5.67 -15.87 -2.28
CA ILE A 150 -6.32 -14.68 -1.73
C ILE A 150 -5.34 -13.99 -0.79
N GLU A 151 -5.04 -12.72 -1.03
CA GLU A 151 -4.20 -11.91 -0.15
C GLU A 151 -4.84 -10.53 0.04
N PHE A 152 -5.32 -10.26 1.25
CA PHE A 152 -5.98 -8.99 1.57
C PHE A 152 -5.53 -8.46 2.93
N TYR A 153 -5.30 -7.14 2.98
CA TYR A 153 -5.03 -6.42 4.24
C TYR A 153 -6.10 -6.71 5.30
N ILE A 154 -7.38 -6.59 4.94
CA ILE A 154 -8.51 -6.95 5.80
C ILE A 154 -9.39 -7.96 5.07
N LEU A 155 -9.66 -9.08 5.77
CA LEU A 155 -10.53 -10.16 5.32
C LEU A 155 -11.45 -10.55 6.48
N GLN A 156 -12.77 -10.35 6.32
CA GLN A 156 -13.77 -10.63 7.34
C GLN A 156 -14.89 -11.47 6.74
N SER A 157 -15.33 -12.52 7.44
CA SER A 157 -16.56 -13.24 7.10
C SER A 157 -17.74 -12.50 7.70
N ASP A 158 -18.53 -11.87 6.84
CA ASP A 158 -19.76 -11.13 7.17
C ASP A 158 -20.82 -11.34 6.09
N GLU A 159 -21.90 -10.56 6.13
CA GLU A 159 -23.03 -10.69 5.21
C GLU A 159 -22.65 -10.30 3.78
N ALA A 160 -21.94 -9.18 3.60
CA ALA A 160 -21.51 -8.70 2.28
C ALA A 160 -20.52 -9.65 1.59
N THR A 161 -19.66 -10.30 2.39
CA THR A 161 -18.61 -11.21 1.91
C THR A 161 -19.04 -12.68 1.87
N ASP A 162 -20.26 -13.02 2.30
CA ASP A 162 -20.70 -14.42 2.41
C ASP A 162 -20.62 -15.17 1.07
N GLY A 163 -20.90 -14.49 -0.05
CA GLY A 163 -20.75 -15.04 -1.40
C GLY A 163 -19.34 -15.53 -1.70
N ILE A 164 -18.31 -14.75 -1.32
CA ILE A 164 -16.90 -15.14 -1.47
C ILE A 164 -16.58 -16.36 -0.61
N PHE A 165 -16.95 -16.33 0.67
CA PHE A 165 -16.63 -17.45 1.57
C PHE A 165 -17.34 -18.75 1.15
N ARG A 166 -18.58 -18.68 0.66
CA ARG A 166 -19.27 -19.84 0.09
C ARG A 166 -18.58 -20.35 -1.17
N ALA A 167 -18.14 -19.45 -2.06
CA ALA A 167 -17.37 -19.83 -3.24
C ALA A 167 -16.06 -20.54 -2.84
N MET A 168 -15.38 -20.07 -1.80
CA MET A 168 -14.19 -20.74 -1.25
C MET A 168 -14.53 -22.13 -0.68
N GLU A 169 -15.61 -22.25 0.10
CA GLU A 169 -16.11 -23.53 0.63
C GLU A 169 -16.40 -24.53 -0.51
N ASP A 170 -17.08 -24.06 -1.55
CA ASP A 170 -17.37 -24.86 -2.74
C ASP A 170 -16.08 -25.30 -3.45
N ALA A 171 -15.11 -24.39 -3.63
CA ALA A 171 -13.82 -24.70 -4.25
C ALA A 171 -13.05 -25.77 -3.46
N VAL A 172 -12.94 -25.62 -2.13
CA VAL A 172 -12.28 -26.63 -1.29
C VAL A 172 -13.02 -27.96 -1.35
N SER A 173 -14.36 -27.96 -1.38
CA SER A 173 -15.16 -29.20 -1.49
C SER A 173 -14.91 -29.97 -2.80
N ARG A 174 -14.54 -29.26 -3.88
CA ARG A 174 -14.12 -29.84 -5.17
C ARG A 174 -12.66 -30.29 -5.18
N GLY A 175 -11.92 -30.08 -4.09
CA GLY A 175 -10.50 -30.40 -3.98
C GLY A 175 -9.58 -29.31 -4.53
N VAL A 176 -10.10 -28.12 -4.86
CA VAL A 176 -9.30 -26.98 -5.31
C VAL A 176 -8.60 -26.35 -4.10
N PRO A 177 -7.25 -26.27 -4.06
CA PRO A 177 -6.54 -25.63 -2.97
C PRO A 177 -6.86 -24.13 -2.89
N VAL A 178 -7.40 -23.69 -1.75
CA VAL A 178 -7.63 -22.28 -1.45
C VAL A 178 -6.60 -21.81 -0.42
N ARG A 179 -5.72 -20.90 -0.81
CA ARG A 179 -4.65 -20.34 0.03
C ARG A 179 -4.95 -18.89 0.38
N VAL A 180 -4.87 -18.54 1.66
CA VAL A 180 -5.30 -17.24 2.16
C VAL A 180 -4.21 -16.57 2.99
N LEU A 181 -3.86 -15.35 2.63
CA LEU A 181 -2.95 -14.48 3.39
C LEU A 181 -3.71 -13.26 3.90
N LEU A 182 -3.54 -12.93 5.17
CA LEU A 182 -4.15 -11.75 5.78
C LEU A 182 -3.22 -11.08 6.80
N ASP A 183 -3.22 -9.75 6.85
CA ASP A 183 -2.36 -9.00 7.77
C ASP A 183 -2.69 -9.29 9.23
N TYR A 184 -1.65 -9.53 10.04
CA TYR A 184 -1.82 -9.88 11.44
C TYR A 184 -2.54 -8.80 12.24
N TRP A 185 -2.07 -7.56 12.20
CA TRP A 185 -2.57 -6.51 13.07
C TRP A 185 -3.86 -5.88 12.56
N ALA A 186 -4.03 -5.80 11.25
CA ALA A 186 -5.22 -5.26 10.61
C ALA A 186 -6.46 -6.07 10.94
N ASN A 187 -6.33 -7.40 11.09
CA ASN A 187 -7.45 -8.30 11.35
C ASN A 187 -7.63 -8.61 12.84
N ARG A 188 -6.56 -8.72 13.63
CA ARG A 188 -6.61 -9.19 15.03
C ARG A 188 -7.63 -8.45 15.93
N TRP A 189 -7.84 -7.18 15.66
CA TRP A 189 -8.71 -6.27 16.41
C TRP A 189 -10.04 -5.96 15.72
N LYS A 190 -10.29 -6.54 14.55
CA LYS A 190 -11.53 -6.29 13.81
C LYS A 190 -12.68 -7.10 14.40
N PRO A 191 -13.91 -6.58 14.30
CA PRO A 191 -15.11 -7.36 14.52
C PRO A 191 -15.03 -8.66 13.69
N ARG A 192 -15.61 -9.75 14.18
CA ARG A 192 -15.68 -11.03 13.45
C ARG A 192 -14.36 -11.76 13.20
N TYR A 193 -13.20 -11.25 13.63
CA TYR A 193 -11.89 -11.94 13.46
C TYR A 193 -11.94 -13.43 13.85
N ARG A 194 -12.52 -13.75 15.02
CA ARG A 194 -12.64 -15.14 15.49
C ARG A 194 -13.59 -15.98 14.64
N GLU A 195 -14.61 -15.38 14.05
CA GLU A 195 -15.57 -16.06 13.18
C GLU A 195 -14.93 -16.35 11.83
N THR A 196 -14.26 -15.35 11.24
CA THR A 196 -13.48 -15.51 10.01
C THR A 196 -12.47 -16.65 10.12
N ILE A 197 -11.65 -16.65 11.17
CA ILE A 197 -10.63 -17.69 11.35
C ILE A 197 -11.25 -19.07 11.55
N ARG A 198 -12.31 -19.17 12.35
CA ARG A 198 -13.04 -20.43 12.53
C ARG A 198 -13.63 -20.94 11.22
N ARG A 199 -14.13 -20.06 10.35
CA ARG A 199 -14.68 -20.44 9.04
C ARG A 199 -13.59 -20.92 8.08
N LEU A 200 -12.44 -20.23 8.04
CA LEU A 200 -11.27 -20.66 7.26
C LEU A 200 -10.73 -22.02 7.72
N GLU A 201 -10.64 -22.23 9.04
CA GLU A 201 -10.25 -23.53 9.63
C GLU A 201 -11.27 -24.62 9.31
N ALA A 202 -12.57 -24.34 9.44
CA ALA A 202 -13.62 -25.33 9.23
C ALA A 202 -13.74 -25.77 7.77
N MET A 203 -13.54 -24.86 6.81
CA MET A 203 -13.56 -25.21 5.38
C MET A 203 -12.29 -25.93 4.93
N GLY A 204 -11.20 -25.91 5.72
CA GLY A 204 -9.92 -26.52 5.33
C GLY A 204 -9.07 -25.66 4.39
N ALA A 205 -9.29 -24.34 4.38
CA ALA A 205 -8.44 -23.42 3.62
C ALA A 205 -7.03 -23.35 4.23
N ASP A 206 -6.02 -23.21 3.38
CA ASP A 206 -4.63 -23.07 3.81
C ASP A 206 -4.31 -21.60 4.08
N TRP A 207 -4.55 -21.16 5.31
CA TRP A 207 -4.47 -19.75 5.67
C TRP A 207 -3.28 -19.42 6.59
N HIS A 208 -2.68 -18.25 6.36
CA HIS A 208 -1.55 -17.75 7.13
C HIS A 208 -1.62 -16.24 7.40
N LEU A 209 -1.08 -15.84 8.54
CA LEU A 209 -0.95 -14.43 8.91
C LEU A 209 0.31 -13.84 8.29
N MET A 210 0.17 -12.67 7.66
CA MET A 210 1.29 -11.86 7.19
C MET A 210 1.86 -11.01 8.32
N LEU A 211 3.19 -10.93 8.36
CA LEU A 211 3.98 -10.17 9.34
C LEU A 211 3.58 -10.42 10.82
N PRO A 212 3.39 -11.69 11.26
CA PRO A 212 2.96 -11.98 12.61
C PRO A 212 3.96 -11.51 13.67
N VAL A 213 3.45 -10.81 14.68
CA VAL A 213 4.21 -10.40 15.88
C VAL A 213 3.83 -11.32 17.04
N GLN A 214 4.59 -12.41 17.21
CA GLN A 214 4.36 -13.46 18.20
C GLN A 214 5.70 -13.88 18.83
N PRO A 215 6.29 -13.05 19.71
CA PRO A 215 7.63 -13.29 20.26
C PRO A 215 7.74 -14.62 21.01
N LEU A 216 6.68 -15.06 21.70
CA LEU A 216 6.62 -16.36 22.39
C LEU A 216 6.65 -17.57 21.44
N ARG A 217 6.42 -17.36 20.15
CA ARG A 217 6.49 -18.37 19.08
C ARG A 217 7.70 -18.17 18.17
N GLY A 218 8.69 -17.38 18.61
CA GLY A 218 9.90 -17.07 17.83
C GLY A 218 9.68 -16.13 16.64
N ARG A 219 8.48 -15.56 16.47
CA ARG A 219 8.14 -14.64 15.37
C ARG A 219 8.27 -13.20 15.84
N ILE A 220 9.49 -12.67 15.76
CA ILE A 220 9.80 -11.28 16.14
C ILE A 220 9.86 -10.45 14.87
N GLN A 221 8.89 -9.54 14.72
CA GLN A 221 8.80 -8.61 13.60
C GLN A 221 8.48 -7.21 14.12
N ARG A 222 8.86 -6.21 13.33
CA ARG A 222 8.60 -4.81 13.66
C ARG A 222 7.07 -4.58 13.64
N PRO A 223 6.45 -4.12 14.74
CA PRO A 223 5.01 -4.18 14.92
C PRO A 223 4.21 -3.15 14.13
N ASP A 224 4.85 -2.23 13.44
CA ASP A 224 4.22 -1.19 12.61
C ASP A 224 4.32 -1.48 11.10
N LEU A 225 5.06 -2.52 10.68
CA LEU A 225 5.00 -2.98 9.28
C LEU A 225 3.65 -3.65 9.02
N ARG A 226 3.09 -3.44 7.83
CA ARG A 226 1.82 -4.05 7.41
C ARG A 226 1.96 -4.62 6.02
N ASN A 227 1.29 -5.74 5.76
CA ASN A 227 1.01 -6.13 4.38
C ASN A 227 -0.31 -5.46 4.01
N HIS A 228 -0.27 -4.51 3.08
CA HIS A 228 -1.44 -3.74 2.68
C HIS A 228 -1.93 -4.14 1.27
N ARG A 229 -1.43 -5.26 0.73
CA ARG A 229 -1.80 -5.78 -0.58
C ARG A 229 -3.22 -6.33 -0.59
N LYS A 230 -3.83 -6.29 -1.78
CA LYS A 230 -5.20 -6.68 -2.06
C LYS A 230 -5.18 -7.31 -3.45
N LEU A 231 -5.08 -8.63 -3.48
CA LEU A 231 -5.05 -9.40 -4.70
C LEU A 231 -5.77 -10.74 -4.54
N LEU A 232 -6.35 -11.19 -5.64
CA LEU A 232 -6.89 -12.53 -5.81
C LEU A 232 -6.33 -13.09 -7.12
N VAL A 233 -5.92 -14.34 -7.13
CA VAL A 233 -5.56 -15.07 -8.36
C VAL A 233 -6.31 -16.38 -8.39
N VAL A 234 -6.95 -16.66 -9.53
CA VAL A 234 -7.67 -17.91 -9.79
C VAL A 234 -7.01 -18.60 -10.97
N ASP A 235 -6.54 -19.83 -10.72
CA ASP A 235 -5.93 -20.74 -11.71
C ASP A 235 -4.76 -20.15 -12.52
N GLY A 236 -4.18 -19.03 -12.09
CA GLY A 236 -3.21 -18.28 -12.89
C GLY A 236 -3.78 -17.65 -14.16
N ARG A 237 -5.12 -17.64 -14.33
CA ARG A 237 -5.82 -17.16 -15.53
C ARG A 237 -6.56 -15.84 -15.31
N VAL A 238 -7.13 -15.67 -14.13
CA VAL A 238 -7.83 -14.43 -13.73
C VAL A 238 -7.18 -13.88 -12.47
N GLY A 239 -6.92 -12.58 -12.47
CA GLY A 239 -6.42 -11.85 -11.33
C GLY A 239 -7.36 -10.71 -10.93
N TYR A 240 -7.27 -10.30 -9.68
CA TYR A 240 -7.85 -9.04 -9.22
C TYR A 240 -6.78 -8.26 -8.46
N VAL A 241 -6.74 -6.94 -8.65
CA VAL A 241 -5.89 -6.02 -7.90
C VAL A 241 -6.60 -4.69 -7.70
N GLY A 242 -6.42 -4.03 -6.56
CA GLY A 242 -7.06 -2.74 -6.30
C GLY A 242 -6.95 -2.26 -4.87
N SER A 243 -7.90 -1.40 -4.48
CA SER A 243 -7.91 -0.73 -3.18
C SER A 243 -8.87 -1.36 -2.16
N GLN A 244 -9.79 -2.20 -2.61
CA GLN A 244 -10.88 -2.77 -1.80
C GLN A 244 -10.42 -3.91 -0.88
N ASN A 245 -10.87 -3.87 0.37
CA ASN A 245 -10.74 -4.98 1.31
C ASN A 245 -11.94 -5.93 1.21
N VAL A 246 -11.78 -7.18 1.65
CA VAL A 246 -12.88 -8.17 1.71
C VAL A 246 -13.56 -8.06 3.08
N THR A 247 -14.52 -7.15 3.17
CA THR A 247 -15.33 -6.89 4.36
C THR A 247 -16.57 -6.09 3.95
N ASP A 248 -17.57 -6.00 4.81
CA ASP A 248 -18.65 -5.01 4.66
C ASP A 248 -18.07 -3.59 4.48
N SER A 249 -18.72 -2.76 3.65
CA SER A 249 -18.25 -1.40 3.35
C SER A 249 -18.11 -0.48 4.56
N THR A 250 -18.74 -0.80 5.70
CA THR A 250 -18.57 -0.09 6.98
C THR A 250 -17.39 -0.61 7.82
N TYR A 251 -16.72 -1.67 7.35
CA TYR A 251 -15.71 -2.47 8.05
C TYR A 251 -16.23 -3.14 9.34
N ASN A 252 -17.56 -3.27 9.46
CA ASN A 252 -18.28 -3.75 10.64
C ASN A 252 -17.99 -2.97 11.93
N LEU A 253 -17.36 -1.79 11.87
CA LEU A 253 -16.95 -1.05 13.07
C LEU A 253 -18.14 -0.25 13.64
N PRO A 254 -18.47 -0.38 14.94
CA PRO A 254 -19.61 0.34 15.54
C PRO A 254 -19.56 1.86 15.35
N LYS A 255 -18.35 2.44 15.38
CA LYS A 255 -18.14 3.88 15.12
C LYS A 255 -18.48 4.25 13.67
N ASN A 256 -18.14 3.40 12.71
CA ASN A 256 -18.38 3.64 11.29
C ASN A 256 -19.87 3.51 10.98
N ILE A 257 -20.51 2.45 11.47
CA ILE A 257 -21.96 2.22 11.36
C ILE A 257 -22.73 3.41 11.97
N LYS A 258 -22.36 3.84 13.17
CA LYS A 258 -22.99 5.00 13.84
C LYS A 258 -22.84 6.30 13.03
N ARG A 259 -21.73 6.47 12.33
CA ARG A 259 -21.45 7.65 11.47
C ARG A 259 -22.03 7.51 10.06
N GLY A 260 -22.52 6.31 9.69
CA GLY A 260 -22.95 6.01 8.32
C GLY A 260 -21.80 5.97 7.30
N LEU A 261 -20.57 5.67 7.72
CA LEU A 261 -19.42 5.67 6.81
C LEU A 261 -19.40 4.44 5.94
N HIS A 262 -19.24 4.66 4.64
CA HIS A 262 -19.06 3.63 3.62
C HIS A 262 -17.84 3.94 2.76
N TRP A 263 -17.02 2.94 2.52
CA TRP A 263 -15.83 3.09 1.69
C TRP A 263 -16.19 2.93 0.21
N VAL A 264 -15.66 3.81 -0.61
CA VAL A 264 -15.75 3.77 -2.07
C VAL A 264 -14.38 3.38 -2.58
N ASP A 265 -14.29 2.17 -3.11
CA ASP A 265 -13.04 1.55 -3.55
C ASP A 265 -13.11 1.23 -5.04
N LEU A 266 -11.99 0.76 -5.57
CA LEU A 266 -11.88 0.31 -6.95
C LEU A 266 -11.13 -1.01 -6.99
N MET A 267 -11.67 -1.97 -7.72
CA MET A 267 -11.01 -3.23 -8.05
C MET A 267 -10.86 -3.34 -9.56
N VAL A 268 -9.79 -3.99 -10.02
CA VAL A 268 -9.59 -4.29 -11.43
C VAL A 268 -9.54 -5.79 -11.59
N ARG A 269 -10.41 -6.34 -12.44
CA ARG A 269 -10.30 -7.71 -12.92
C ARG A 269 -9.31 -7.70 -14.09
N VAL A 270 -8.33 -8.60 -14.05
CA VAL A 270 -7.31 -8.73 -15.10
C VAL A 270 -7.22 -10.17 -15.59
N ASP A 271 -6.85 -10.31 -16.85
CA ASP A 271 -6.52 -11.57 -17.49
C ASP A 271 -5.36 -11.39 -18.46
N GLY A 272 -4.81 -12.50 -18.92
CA GLY A 272 -3.63 -12.52 -19.75
C GLY A 272 -2.31 -12.66 -18.97
N PRO A 273 -1.17 -12.38 -19.61
CA PRO A 273 0.16 -12.58 -19.03
C PRO A 273 0.42 -11.90 -17.68
N VAL A 274 -0.24 -10.78 -17.39
CA VAL A 274 -0.09 -10.02 -16.13
C VAL A 274 -0.49 -10.85 -14.90
N VAL A 275 -1.38 -11.84 -15.07
CA VAL A 275 -1.85 -12.69 -13.95
C VAL A 275 -0.70 -13.54 -13.39
N ALA A 276 0.24 -13.98 -14.23
CA ALA A 276 1.44 -14.69 -13.77
C ALA A 276 2.29 -13.80 -12.83
N SER A 277 2.41 -12.51 -13.15
CA SER A 277 3.10 -11.53 -12.31
C SER A 277 2.39 -11.30 -10.97
N LEU A 278 1.05 -11.21 -10.95
CA LEU A 278 0.28 -11.14 -9.70
C LEU A 278 0.44 -12.42 -8.87
N ASN A 279 0.40 -13.59 -9.51
CA ASN A 279 0.57 -14.88 -8.85
C ASN A 279 1.96 -14.99 -8.21
N ALA A 280 2.98 -14.50 -8.91
CA ALA A 280 4.35 -14.47 -8.42
C ALA A 280 4.49 -13.62 -7.14
N VAL A 281 3.77 -12.50 -7.04
CA VAL A 281 3.71 -11.69 -5.80
C VAL A 281 3.11 -12.50 -4.65
N PHE A 282 1.97 -13.16 -4.87
CA PHE A 282 1.35 -14.01 -3.86
C PHE A 282 2.28 -15.13 -3.39
N LEU A 283 2.90 -15.86 -4.34
CA LEU A 283 3.79 -16.97 -4.07
C LEU A 283 5.01 -16.53 -3.25
N THR A 284 5.52 -15.34 -3.52
CA THR A 284 6.62 -14.73 -2.75
C THR A 284 6.23 -14.55 -1.30
N ASP A 285 5.06 -13.98 -1.04
CA ASP A 285 4.58 -13.70 0.31
C ASP A 285 4.17 -14.98 1.04
N TYR A 286 3.52 -15.91 0.34
CA TYR A 286 3.17 -17.22 0.87
C TYR A 286 4.43 -17.99 1.28
N TYR A 287 5.44 -18.08 0.41
CA TYR A 287 6.70 -18.71 0.77
C TYR A 287 7.37 -17.96 1.91
N ALA A 288 7.35 -16.62 1.94
CA ALA A 288 7.94 -15.81 3.01
C ALA A 288 7.39 -16.19 4.41
N GLU A 289 6.11 -16.53 4.53
CA GLU A 289 5.48 -16.93 5.80
C GLU A 289 5.49 -18.43 6.08
N THR A 290 5.60 -19.28 5.06
CA THR A 290 5.43 -20.74 5.21
C THR A 290 6.69 -21.57 5.02
N ASP A 291 7.70 -21.03 4.33
CA ASP A 291 8.86 -21.78 3.80
C ASP A 291 8.46 -22.90 2.82
N ARG A 292 7.28 -22.83 2.21
CA ARG A 292 6.76 -23.81 1.26
C ARG A 292 6.54 -23.17 -0.10
N VAL A 293 7.01 -23.85 -1.15
CA VAL A 293 6.60 -23.56 -2.52
C VAL A 293 5.43 -24.50 -2.83
N PRO A 294 4.24 -24.00 -3.16
CA PRO A 294 3.14 -24.90 -3.45
C PRO A 294 3.42 -25.72 -4.71
N GLU A 295 3.16 -27.03 -4.64
CA GLU A 295 3.35 -27.95 -5.76
C GLU A 295 2.26 -27.77 -6.83
N GLY A 296 2.60 -28.07 -8.08
CA GLY A 296 1.63 -28.10 -9.19
C GLY A 296 1.24 -26.73 -9.76
N ILE A 297 1.90 -25.64 -9.35
CA ILE A 297 1.66 -24.32 -9.94
C ILE A 297 2.62 -24.10 -11.10
N ASP A 298 2.06 -24.07 -12.31
CA ASP A 298 2.81 -23.70 -13.51
C ASP A 298 2.72 -22.19 -13.74
N ILE A 299 3.71 -21.44 -13.26
CA ILE A 299 3.83 -19.99 -13.51
C ILE A 299 4.25 -19.66 -14.95
N THR A 300 4.56 -20.67 -15.77
CA THR A 300 4.98 -20.50 -17.16
C THR A 300 3.82 -20.57 -18.15
N ARG A 301 2.68 -21.11 -17.72
CA ARG A 301 1.46 -21.16 -18.52
C ARG A 301 0.83 -19.77 -18.57
N VAL A 302 1.10 -19.08 -19.67
CA VAL A 302 0.59 -17.73 -19.94
C VAL A 302 -0.38 -17.80 -21.12
N GLU A 303 -1.66 -17.53 -20.85
CA GLU A 303 -2.69 -17.36 -21.87
C GLU A 303 -2.74 -15.87 -22.28
N THR A 304 -3.09 -15.57 -23.53
CA THR A 304 -3.36 -14.20 -23.97
C THR A 304 -4.67 -13.72 -23.35
N GLY A 305 -4.71 -12.48 -22.91
CA GLY A 305 -5.91 -11.86 -22.38
C GLY A 305 -6.90 -11.47 -23.47
N GLU A 306 -8.01 -10.91 -23.04
CA GLU A 306 -9.10 -10.42 -23.90
C GLU A 306 -8.82 -9.04 -24.50
N GLY A 307 -7.77 -8.35 -24.01
CA GLY A 307 -7.37 -7.00 -24.43
C GLY A 307 -5.94 -6.92 -24.96
N ASP A 308 -5.55 -5.71 -25.35
CA ASP A 308 -4.21 -5.37 -25.88
C ASP A 308 -3.47 -4.43 -24.93
N LEU A 309 -3.62 -4.59 -23.61
CA LEU A 309 -3.03 -3.68 -22.63
C LEU A 309 -1.59 -4.07 -22.26
N ASP A 310 -0.74 -3.05 -22.12
CA ASP A 310 0.59 -3.19 -21.55
C ASP A 310 0.50 -3.03 -20.02
N CYS A 311 0.74 -4.10 -19.27
CA CYS A 311 0.61 -4.12 -17.81
C CYS A 311 1.93 -4.53 -17.12
N GLN A 312 2.31 -3.79 -16.08
CA GLN A 312 3.44 -4.12 -15.21
C GLN A 312 3.00 -4.13 -13.74
N ILE A 313 3.23 -5.26 -13.05
CA ILE A 313 3.00 -5.37 -11.61
C ILE A 313 4.22 -4.85 -10.86
N VAL A 314 3.98 -3.90 -9.94
CA VAL A 314 4.98 -3.19 -9.16
C VAL A 314 4.72 -3.43 -7.67
N PRO A 315 5.25 -4.52 -7.09
CA PRO A 315 5.24 -4.71 -5.64
C PRO A 315 6.19 -3.72 -4.97
N SER A 316 5.83 -3.24 -3.79
CA SER A 316 6.69 -2.36 -2.97
C SER A 316 6.66 -2.73 -1.50
N GLY A 317 7.51 -2.05 -0.72
CA GLY A 317 7.54 -2.12 0.74
C GLY A 317 8.91 -2.37 1.36
N PRO A 318 8.97 -2.68 2.67
CA PRO A 318 10.22 -2.74 3.46
C PRO A 318 11.17 -3.88 3.08
N GLY A 319 10.75 -4.74 2.15
CA GLY A 319 11.55 -5.79 1.53
C GLY A 319 12.47 -5.30 0.41
N PHE A 320 12.15 -4.16 -0.20
CA PHE A 320 12.92 -3.59 -1.31
C PHE A 320 14.01 -2.64 -0.79
N GLU A 321 15.09 -2.48 -1.56
CA GLU A 321 16.22 -1.65 -1.13
C GLU A 321 15.91 -0.15 -1.14
N VAL A 322 15.03 0.25 -2.05
CA VAL A 322 14.64 1.63 -2.36
C VAL A 322 13.12 1.78 -2.30
N GLU A 323 12.65 3.03 -2.17
CA GLU A 323 11.23 3.41 -2.24
C GLU A 323 10.76 3.37 -3.72
N ASN A 324 10.69 2.17 -4.29
CA ASN A 324 10.43 1.93 -5.71
C ASN A 324 9.09 2.51 -6.19
N ASN A 325 8.05 2.39 -5.37
CA ASN A 325 6.73 2.95 -5.65
C ASN A 325 6.70 4.49 -5.66
N LEU A 326 7.45 5.16 -4.76
CA LEU A 326 7.60 6.62 -4.83
C LEU A 326 8.28 7.02 -6.15
N ARG A 327 9.33 6.30 -6.57
CA ARG A 327 10.04 6.59 -7.82
C ARG A 327 9.17 6.42 -9.06
N LEU A 328 8.30 5.41 -9.07
CA LEU A 328 7.28 5.24 -10.11
C LEU A 328 6.39 6.50 -10.22
N PHE A 329 5.79 6.92 -9.10
CA PHE A 329 4.93 8.10 -9.10
C PHE A 329 5.67 9.36 -9.54
N LEU A 330 6.89 9.60 -9.04
CA LEU A 330 7.70 10.75 -9.45
C LEU A 330 8.00 10.73 -10.96
N ALA A 331 8.42 9.59 -11.51
CA ALA A 331 8.75 9.47 -12.92
C ALA A 331 7.53 9.77 -13.81
N LEU A 332 6.34 9.29 -13.43
CA LEU A 332 5.08 9.55 -14.11
C LEU A 332 4.67 11.04 -14.04
N LEU A 333 4.76 11.64 -12.85
CA LEU A 333 4.44 13.06 -12.66
C LEU A 333 5.37 13.98 -13.48
N TYR A 334 6.65 13.63 -13.57
CA TYR A 334 7.61 14.36 -14.43
C TYR A 334 7.40 14.08 -15.92
N ALA A 335 6.84 12.93 -16.30
CA ALA A 335 6.57 12.59 -17.70
C ALA A 335 5.30 13.26 -18.26
N ALA A 336 4.33 13.58 -17.39
CA ALA A 336 3.04 14.17 -17.77
C ALA A 336 3.19 15.45 -18.60
N LYS A 337 2.33 15.59 -19.61
CA LYS A 337 2.33 16.74 -20.54
C LYS A 337 1.06 17.58 -20.49
N ASP A 338 -0.09 16.97 -20.25
CA ASP A 338 -1.40 17.61 -20.41
C ASP A 338 -2.19 17.58 -19.09
N GLN A 339 -2.35 16.39 -18.48
CA GLN A 339 -3.17 16.24 -17.28
C GLN A 339 -2.75 15.11 -16.34
N ILE A 340 -2.95 15.33 -15.05
CA ILE A 340 -2.69 14.39 -13.96
C ILE A 340 -3.92 14.35 -13.06
N MET A 341 -4.47 13.16 -12.84
CA MET A 341 -5.53 12.95 -11.85
C MET A 341 -5.03 12.00 -10.78
N ILE A 342 -5.14 12.45 -9.54
CA ILE A 342 -4.68 11.73 -8.35
C ILE A 342 -5.90 11.41 -7.51
N VAL A 343 -6.16 10.13 -7.27
CA VAL A 343 -7.16 9.68 -6.30
C VAL A 343 -6.43 8.97 -5.17
N SER A 344 -6.50 9.50 -3.96
CA SER A 344 -5.89 8.87 -2.79
C SER A 344 -6.69 9.21 -1.53
N PRO A 345 -7.06 8.23 -0.68
CA PRO A 345 -7.69 8.54 0.61
C PRO A 345 -6.77 9.35 1.52
N TYR A 346 -5.46 9.14 1.37
CA TYR A 346 -4.40 9.77 2.16
C TYR A 346 -3.33 10.33 1.21
N PHE A 347 -3.37 11.62 0.98
CA PHE A 347 -2.36 12.37 0.26
C PHE A 347 -1.51 13.15 1.26
N VAL A 348 -0.45 12.49 1.75
CA VAL A 348 0.49 13.05 2.73
C VAL A 348 1.88 12.99 2.08
N PRO A 349 2.13 13.85 1.07
CA PRO A 349 3.32 13.73 0.24
C PRO A 349 4.58 14.05 1.03
N ASP A 350 5.68 13.41 0.65
CA ASP A 350 7.00 13.90 1.03
C ASP A 350 7.41 15.09 0.15
N GLU A 351 8.56 15.68 0.45
CA GLU A 351 9.04 16.87 -0.25
C GLU A 351 9.22 16.65 -1.75
N ALA A 352 9.67 15.46 -2.15
CA ALA A 352 9.86 15.12 -3.56
C ALA A 352 8.51 15.00 -4.29
N LEU A 353 7.54 14.31 -3.69
CA LEU A 353 6.21 14.16 -4.29
C LEU A 353 5.47 15.50 -4.37
N LEU A 354 5.54 16.32 -3.31
CA LEU A 354 4.96 17.65 -3.32
C LEU A 354 5.56 18.51 -4.44
N LEU A 355 6.90 18.50 -4.56
CA LEU A 355 7.60 19.26 -5.59
C LEU A 355 7.26 18.78 -7.01
N ALA A 356 7.13 17.46 -7.22
CA ALA A 356 6.74 16.91 -8.52
C ALA A 356 5.33 17.34 -8.92
N VAL A 357 4.39 17.35 -7.96
CA VAL A 357 3.01 17.79 -8.20
C VAL A 357 2.95 19.30 -8.49
N THR A 358 3.56 20.14 -7.66
CA THR A 358 3.55 21.59 -7.90
C THR A 358 4.31 21.96 -9.16
N GLY A 359 5.45 21.30 -9.41
CA GLY A 359 6.25 21.49 -10.62
C GLY A 359 5.53 21.05 -11.90
N ALA A 360 4.61 20.08 -11.83
CA ALA A 360 3.74 19.76 -12.97
C ALA A 360 2.81 20.93 -13.30
N VAL A 361 2.22 21.57 -12.29
CA VAL A 361 1.39 22.78 -12.50
C VAL A 361 2.22 23.93 -13.05
N ASP A 362 3.45 24.14 -12.55
CA ASP A 362 4.37 25.16 -13.09
C ASP A 362 4.72 24.94 -14.57
N ARG A 363 4.67 23.69 -15.05
CA ARG A 363 4.83 23.35 -16.48
C ARG A 363 3.56 23.55 -17.32
N GLY A 364 2.44 23.95 -16.69
CA GLY A 364 1.15 24.12 -17.34
C GLY A 364 0.29 22.85 -17.40
N VAL A 365 0.69 21.77 -16.72
CA VAL A 365 -0.08 20.52 -16.66
C VAL A 365 -1.27 20.70 -15.71
N ARG A 366 -2.46 20.27 -16.13
CA ARG A 366 -3.64 20.30 -15.25
C ARG A 366 -3.52 19.22 -14.19
N VAL A 367 -3.59 19.58 -12.92
CA VAL A 367 -3.54 18.61 -11.82
C VAL A 367 -4.82 18.66 -11.00
N GLU A 368 -5.46 17.50 -10.86
CA GLU A 368 -6.64 17.31 -10.00
C GLU A 368 -6.35 16.28 -8.91
N LEU A 369 -6.75 16.59 -7.68
CA LEU A 369 -6.60 15.74 -6.51
C LEU A 369 -7.97 15.43 -5.91
N PHE A 370 -8.35 14.16 -5.91
CA PHE A 370 -9.59 13.65 -5.31
C PHE A 370 -9.31 13.04 -3.94
N VAL A 371 -9.98 13.56 -2.92
CA VAL A 371 -9.83 13.18 -1.51
C VAL A 371 -11.19 13.25 -0.82
N SER A 372 -11.33 12.61 0.35
CA SER A 372 -12.60 12.62 1.10
C SER A 372 -12.84 13.95 1.83
N GLU A 373 -14.10 14.40 1.88
CA GLU A 373 -14.52 15.57 2.68
C GLU A 373 -14.47 15.31 4.20
N GLU A 374 -14.51 14.03 4.62
CA GLU A 374 -14.30 13.61 6.00
C GLU A 374 -13.31 12.45 6.08
N GLY A 375 -12.50 12.44 7.14
CA GLY A 375 -11.58 11.34 7.42
C GLY A 375 -12.20 10.23 8.26
N ASP A 376 -11.76 9.00 8.00
CA ASP A 376 -11.93 7.86 8.89
C ASP A 376 -10.91 7.90 10.05
N GLN A 377 -9.68 8.39 9.77
CA GLN A 377 -8.58 8.57 10.71
C GLN A 377 -8.25 10.05 10.91
N ALA A 378 -8.60 10.60 12.08
CA ALA A 378 -8.46 12.03 12.37
C ALA A 378 -7.03 12.57 12.18
N MET A 379 -6.01 11.87 12.68
CA MET A 379 -4.61 12.31 12.57
C MET A 379 -4.13 12.37 11.12
N VAL A 380 -4.45 11.34 10.31
CA VAL A 380 -4.06 11.29 8.90
C VAL A 380 -4.82 12.35 8.09
N TYR A 381 -6.12 12.51 8.36
CA TYR A 381 -6.95 13.55 7.74
C TYR A 381 -6.42 14.96 7.99
N HIS A 382 -6.04 15.29 9.23
CA HIS A 382 -5.45 16.58 9.56
C HIS A 382 -4.04 16.75 8.96
N ALA A 383 -3.23 15.69 8.92
CA ALA A 383 -1.91 15.72 8.29
C ALA A 383 -2.00 16.02 6.78
N GLN A 384 -2.90 15.36 6.05
CA GLN A 384 -3.16 15.62 4.63
C GLN A 384 -3.60 17.08 4.39
N ARG A 385 -4.55 17.55 5.19
CA ARG A 385 -5.07 18.93 5.13
C ARG A 385 -3.99 19.99 5.26
N SER A 386 -2.92 19.72 6.00
CA SER A 386 -1.79 20.65 6.14
C SER A 386 -1.06 20.98 4.82
N TYR A 387 -1.24 20.16 3.78
CA TYR A 387 -0.65 20.37 2.46
C TYR A 387 -1.56 21.12 1.49
N TYR A 388 -2.86 21.25 1.78
CA TYR A 388 -3.83 21.83 0.85
C TYR A 388 -3.51 23.27 0.48
N GLU A 389 -3.03 24.09 1.42
CA GLU A 389 -2.68 25.48 1.09
C GLU A 389 -1.59 25.56 0.02
N ALA A 390 -0.54 24.75 0.15
CA ALA A 390 0.55 24.73 -0.82
C ALA A 390 0.08 24.26 -2.20
N LEU A 391 -0.77 23.22 -2.22
CA LEU A 391 -1.33 22.66 -3.46
C LEU A 391 -2.28 23.66 -4.15
N LEU A 392 -3.20 24.26 -3.41
CA LEU A 392 -4.16 25.24 -3.93
C LEU A 392 -3.44 26.49 -4.45
N ARG A 393 -2.41 26.98 -3.74
CA ARG A 393 -1.60 28.12 -4.20
C ARG A 393 -0.79 27.79 -5.46
N ALA A 394 -0.34 26.55 -5.61
CA ALA A 394 0.34 26.10 -6.82
C ALA A 394 -0.61 25.97 -8.02
N GLY A 395 -1.92 25.84 -7.79
CA GLY A 395 -2.94 25.70 -8.83
C GLY A 395 -3.49 24.28 -9.00
N VAL A 396 -3.24 23.38 -8.05
CA VAL A 396 -3.88 22.06 -8.00
C VAL A 396 -5.36 22.22 -7.65
N ARG A 397 -6.24 21.57 -8.42
CA ARG A 397 -7.68 21.54 -8.12
C ARG A 397 -7.98 20.40 -7.16
N ILE A 398 -8.55 20.71 -5.99
CA ILE A 398 -8.85 19.71 -4.96
C ILE A 398 -10.36 19.44 -4.95
N TRP A 399 -10.74 18.19 -5.17
CA TRP A 399 -12.12 17.69 -5.13
C TRP A 399 -12.37 16.92 -3.84
N LEU A 400 -13.37 17.37 -3.08
CA LEU A 400 -13.79 16.75 -1.84
C LEU A 400 -15.00 15.84 -2.08
N TYR A 401 -14.77 14.53 -2.01
CA TYR A 401 -15.80 13.50 -2.14
C TYR A 401 -16.77 13.54 -0.95
N PRO A 402 -18.10 13.50 -1.19
CA PRO A 402 -19.08 13.90 -0.20
C PRO A 402 -19.19 12.93 0.98
N ARG A 403 -19.43 13.50 2.17
CA ARG A 403 -19.81 12.73 3.37
C ARG A 403 -21.15 12.02 3.17
N PRO A 404 -21.37 10.84 3.79
CA PRO A 404 -20.49 10.15 4.73
C PRO A 404 -19.51 9.16 4.06
N TYR A 405 -19.32 9.23 2.75
CA TYR A 405 -18.49 8.28 2.03
C TYR A 405 -16.99 8.59 2.17
N ILE A 406 -16.20 7.53 2.28
CA ILE A 406 -14.74 7.61 2.31
C ILE A 406 -14.22 7.12 0.96
N LEU A 407 -13.78 8.05 0.11
CA LEU A 407 -13.11 7.73 -1.14
C LEU A 407 -11.76 7.10 -0.83
N HIS A 408 -11.65 5.81 -1.13
CA HIS A 408 -10.53 4.94 -0.78
C HIS A 408 -9.87 4.29 -2.01
N THR A 409 -10.34 4.61 -3.21
CA THR A 409 -9.62 4.40 -4.47
C THR A 409 -8.21 4.98 -4.40
N LYS A 410 -7.25 4.26 -4.99
CA LYS A 410 -5.83 4.64 -5.06
C LYS A 410 -5.37 4.52 -6.49
N SER A 411 -5.37 5.64 -7.19
CA SER A 411 -5.03 5.68 -8.60
C SER A 411 -4.30 6.97 -8.98
N LEU A 412 -3.56 6.86 -10.07
CA LEU A 412 -2.91 7.97 -10.75
C LEU A 412 -3.09 7.76 -12.25
N THR A 413 -3.59 8.75 -12.96
CA THR A 413 -3.71 8.72 -14.42
C THR A 413 -2.93 9.88 -15.01
N ILE A 414 -2.13 9.59 -16.04
CA ILE A 414 -1.23 10.52 -16.71
C ILE A 414 -1.65 10.63 -18.16
N ASP A 415 -2.03 11.85 -18.55
CA ASP A 415 -2.52 12.18 -19.89
C ASP A 415 -3.61 11.16 -20.30
N ASP A 416 -3.74 10.82 -21.57
CA ASP A 416 -4.74 9.82 -22.00
C ASP A 416 -4.10 8.46 -22.32
N GLN A 417 -2.97 8.14 -21.67
CA GLN A 417 -2.10 7.02 -22.08
C GLN A 417 -1.80 6.01 -21.00
N THR A 418 -1.63 6.45 -19.74
CA THR A 418 -1.10 5.59 -18.69
C THR A 418 -1.84 5.77 -17.36
N ALA A 419 -2.07 4.67 -16.67
CA ALA A 419 -2.68 4.64 -15.34
C ALA A 419 -1.84 3.80 -14.37
N VAL A 420 -1.93 4.12 -13.09
CA VAL A 420 -1.47 3.30 -11.98
C VAL A 420 -2.65 3.07 -11.06
N ILE A 421 -2.86 1.82 -10.66
CA ILE A 421 -3.92 1.41 -9.74
C ILE A 421 -3.43 0.33 -8.78
N GLY A 422 -3.89 0.35 -7.53
CA GLY A 422 -3.58 -0.73 -6.61
C GLY A 422 -3.83 -0.38 -5.16
N SER A 423 -2.95 -0.87 -4.28
CA SER A 423 -3.14 -0.79 -2.84
C SER A 423 -2.42 0.37 -2.16
N SER A 424 -1.48 1.02 -2.85
CA SER A 424 -0.64 2.06 -2.25
C SER A 424 -1.31 3.42 -2.19
N ASN A 425 -1.28 4.05 -1.01
CA ASN A 425 -1.54 5.48 -0.92
C ASN A 425 -0.33 6.30 -1.39
N MET A 426 -0.53 7.60 -1.55
CA MET A 426 0.53 8.58 -1.78
C MET A 426 0.99 9.22 -0.45
N ASP A 427 1.50 8.38 0.44
CA ASP A 427 2.00 8.78 1.76
C ASP A 427 3.32 8.08 2.12
N MET A 428 4.07 8.69 3.06
CA MET A 428 5.38 8.18 3.51
C MET A 428 5.33 6.73 4.01
N ARG A 429 4.22 6.33 4.61
CA ARG A 429 4.05 5.01 5.21
C ARG A 429 3.91 3.94 4.12
N SER A 430 3.17 4.21 3.06
CA SER A 430 3.00 3.34 1.89
C SER A 430 4.29 3.23 1.07
N PHE A 431 5.12 4.27 1.06
CA PHE A 431 6.42 4.25 0.39
C PHE A 431 7.49 3.44 1.14
N GLY A 432 7.45 3.40 2.48
CA GLY A 432 8.54 2.84 3.28
C GLY A 432 8.21 1.65 4.18
N LEU A 433 6.98 1.53 4.69
CA LEU A 433 6.65 0.60 5.78
C LEU A 433 5.58 -0.43 5.43
N ASN A 434 4.68 -0.12 4.50
CA ASN A 434 3.69 -1.09 4.02
C ASN A 434 4.24 -1.90 2.84
N MET A 435 3.93 -3.18 2.81
CA MET A 435 3.99 -3.94 1.57
C MET A 435 2.76 -3.60 0.74
N GLU A 436 2.97 -3.13 -0.49
CA GLU A 436 1.89 -2.73 -1.41
C GLU A 436 2.06 -3.45 -2.75
N VAL A 437 1.01 -3.39 -3.57
CA VAL A 437 1.00 -3.83 -4.96
C VAL A 437 0.31 -2.78 -5.80
N SER A 438 0.98 -2.33 -6.85
CA SER A 438 0.44 -1.41 -7.85
C SER A 438 0.55 -2.07 -9.22
N MET A 439 -0.36 -1.74 -10.13
CA MET A 439 -0.32 -2.12 -11.53
C MET A 439 -0.21 -0.85 -12.37
N LEU A 440 0.88 -0.75 -13.13
CA LEU A 440 1.05 0.24 -14.19
C LEU A 440 0.39 -0.32 -15.45
N VAL A 441 -0.51 0.44 -16.06
CA VAL A 441 -1.24 0.09 -17.29
C VAL A 441 -0.99 1.15 -18.34
N ARG A 442 -0.61 0.74 -19.55
CA ARG A 442 -0.60 1.58 -20.75
C ARG A 442 -1.64 1.07 -21.74
N GLY A 443 -2.56 1.94 -22.10
CA GLY A 443 -3.63 1.68 -23.05
C GLY A 443 -4.74 2.71 -22.90
N GLU A 444 -5.09 3.35 -24.01
CA GLU A 444 -6.04 4.46 -24.06
C GLU A 444 -7.44 4.03 -23.60
N GLU A 445 -7.86 2.80 -23.89
CA GLU A 445 -9.16 2.26 -23.51
C GLU A 445 -9.31 2.12 -21.99
N PHE A 446 -8.28 1.66 -21.29
CA PHE A 446 -8.30 1.55 -19.83
C PHE A 446 -8.28 2.93 -19.16
N VAL A 447 -7.50 3.86 -19.74
CA VAL A 447 -7.48 5.24 -19.24
C VAL A 447 -8.83 5.93 -19.47
N ALA A 448 -9.52 5.64 -20.57
CA ALA A 448 -10.87 6.14 -20.81
C ALA A 448 -11.86 5.65 -19.74
N GLU A 449 -11.86 4.35 -19.37
CA GLU A 449 -12.67 3.83 -18.25
C GLU A 449 -12.35 4.56 -16.93
N MET A 450 -11.06 4.81 -16.66
CA MET A 450 -10.63 5.56 -15.47
C MET A 450 -11.13 7.01 -15.50
N ARG A 451 -11.13 7.66 -16.66
CA ARG A 451 -11.61 9.04 -16.84
C ARG A 451 -13.10 9.14 -16.58
N GLU A 452 -13.90 8.18 -17.05
CA GLU A 452 -15.35 8.13 -16.75
C GLU A 452 -15.62 7.99 -15.24
N LEU A 453 -14.81 7.16 -14.56
CA LEU A 453 -14.89 7.02 -13.11
C LEU A 453 -14.50 8.30 -12.36
N GLU A 454 -13.41 8.95 -12.78
CA GLU A 454 -12.95 10.21 -12.22
C GLU A 454 -13.95 11.36 -12.47
N ASP A 455 -14.60 11.39 -13.64
CA ASP A 455 -15.69 12.32 -13.95
C ASP A 455 -16.88 12.08 -13.02
N THR A 456 -17.21 10.81 -12.74
CA THR A 456 -18.22 10.45 -11.74
C THR A 456 -17.82 10.97 -10.36
N TYR A 457 -16.57 10.77 -9.94
CA TYR A 457 -16.10 11.35 -8.68
C TYR A 457 -16.17 12.87 -8.67
N ARG A 458 -15.80 13.54 -9.77
CA ARG A 458 -15.86 15.00 -9.90
C ARG A 458 -17.27 15.53 -9.77
N THR A 459 -18.24 14.91 -10.44
CA THR A 459 -19.65 15.33 -10.41
C THR A 459 -20.29 15.17 -9.04
N LEU A 460 -19.88 14.16 -8.27
CA LEU A 460 -20.33 13.96 -6.89
C LEU A 460 -19.61 14.85 -5.88
N SER A 461 -18.39 15.29 -6.22
CA SER A 461 -17.53 16.08 -5.34
C SER A 461 -17.81 17.57 -5.44
N ARG A 462 -17.41 18.31 -4.41
CA ARG A 462 -17.28 19.76 -4.47
C ARG A 462 -15.82 20.17 -4.62
N GLU A 463 -15.55 21.24 -5.35
CA GLU A 463 -14.22 21.84 -5.41
C GLU A 463 -13.93 22.61 -4.12
N LEU A 464 -12.74 22.41 -3.56
CA LEU A 464 -12.21 23.22 -2.45
C LEU A 464 -11.40 24.37 -3.04
N THR A 465 -11.78 25.62 -2.73
CA THR A 465 -11.06 26.80 -3.24
C THR A 465 -10.05 27.34 -2.24
N LEU A 466 -9.07 28.11 -2.75
CA LEU A 466 -8.09 28.79 -1.90
C LEU A 466 -8.76 29.82 -0.99
N GLU A 467 -9.81 30.50 -1.47
CA GLU A 467 -10.61 31.46 -0.69
C GLU A 467 -11.29 30.77 0.49
N GLU A 468 -11.97 29.63 0.27
CA GLU A 468 -12.56 28.83 1.35
C GLU A 468 -11.48 28.37 2.34
N TRP A 469 -10.34 27.90 1.84
CA TRP A 469 -9.25 27.41 2.68
C TRP A 469 -8.65 28.51 3.58
N SER A 470 -8.50 29.72 3.05
CA SER A 470 -7.94 30.87 3.78
C SER A 470 -8.81 31.33 4.96
N GLN A 471 -10.10 31.00 4.96
CA GLN A 471 -11.06 31.38 5.99
C GLN A 471 -11.14 30.36 7.15
N GLN A 472 -10.33 29.30 7.12
CA GLN A 472 -10.33 28.28 8.15
C GLN A 472 -9.99 28.88 9.54
N PRO A 473 -10.69 28.45 10.60
CA PRO A 473 -10.42 28.95 11.94
C PRO A 473 -9.03 28.49 12.40
N LEU A 474 -8.31 29.37 13.10
CA LEU A 474 -6.96 29.13 13.63
C LEU A 474 -6.79 27.78 14.34
N ARG A 475 -7.82 27.33 15.07
CA ARG A 475 -7.83 26.01 15.74
C ARG A 475 -7.67 24.84 14.76
N SER A 476 -8.26 24.90 13.58
CA SER A 476 -8.11 23.86 12.55
C SER A 476 -6.68 23.88 12.04
N THR A 477 -6.18 25.05 11.65
CA THR A 477 -4.82 25.21 11.11
C THR A 477 -3.75 24.75 12.10
N VAL A 478 -3.92 25.01 13.39
CA VAL A 478 -3.02 24.49 14.44
C VAL A 478 -3.08 22.97 14.51
N LEU A 479 -4.27 22.36 14.51
CA LEU A 479 -4.42 20.91 14.53
C LEU A 479 -3.83 20.25 13.28
N ASP A 480 -4.08 20.82 12.10
CA ASP A 480 -3.56 20.33 10.82
C ASP A 480 -2.01 20.36 10.83
N ASN A 481 -1.41 21.47 11.27
CA ASN A 481 0.05 21.59 11.37
C ASN A 481 0.69 20.70 12.44
N LEU A 482 0.03 20.51 13.59
CA LEU A 482 0.51 19.56 14.61
C LEU A 482 0.43 18.12 14.09
N ALA A 483 -0.64 17.76 13.38
CA ALA A 483 -0.77 16.45 12.76
C ALA A 483 0.31 16.21 11.70
N ARG A 484 0.72 17.23 10.94
CA ARG A 484 1.86 17.16 10.00
C ARG A 484 3.15 16.71 10.67
N LEU A 485 3.43 17.12 11.91
CA LEU A 485 4.64 16.67 12.61
C LEU A 485 4.63 15.16 12.90
N THR A 486 3.45 14.55 12.97
CA THR A 486 3.31 13.10 13.17
C THR A 486 3.56 12.31 11.89
N SER A 487 3.45 12.90 10.69
CA SER A 487 3.72 12.17 9.43
C SER A 487 5.18 11.79 9.27
N ALA A 488 6.11 12.55 9.87
CA ALA A 488 7.53 12.21 9.91
C ALA A 488 7.87 11.07 10.90
N LEU A 489 6.93 10.72 11.78
CA LEU A 489 7.04 9.67 12.79
C LEU A 489 6.25 8.39 12.42
N GLN A 490 5.31 8.50 11.46
CA GLN A 490 4.53 7.40 10.92
C GLN A 490 5.29 6.68 9.80
#